data_AF-A0A1S2V5C2-F1
#
_entry.id   AF-A0A1S2V5C2-F1
#
_cell.length_a   1.000
_cell.length_b   1.000
_cell.length_c   1.000
_cell.angle_alpha   90.00
_cell.angle_beta   90.00
_cell.angle_gamma   90.00
#
_symmetry.space_group_name_H-M   'P 1'
#
loop_
_entity.id
_entity.type
_entity.pdbx_description
1 polymer ?
#
loop_
_entity_poly.entity_id
_entity_poly.type
_entity_poly.pdbx_seq_one_letter_code
_entity_poly.pdbx_strand_id
1 'polypeptide(L)' 'MSAKTDVEAIRLIGDEVVRLLSLPEERLEAEVRLGLKLIADLARWRDLAGLSAAEPAGVIR' A
#
# COMPACT_ATOMS: atom_id res chain seq x y z
N MET A 1 8.88 -3.43 16.11
CA MET A 1 9.27 -3.17 14.71
C MET A 1 8.13 -2.65 13.84
N SER A 2 6.86 -3.05 14.05
CA SER A 2 5.73 -2.63 13.19
C SER A 2 5.62 -1.12 12.94
N ALA A 3 5.68 -0.28 13.97
CA ALA A 3 5.44 1.17 13.81
C ALA A 3 6.40 1.88 12.84
N LYS A 4 7.68 1.48 12.81
CA LYS A 4 8.65 2.04 11.85
C LYS A 4 8.35 1.57 10.42
N THR A 5 8.01 0.29 10.26
CA THR A 5 7.63 -0.30 8.97
C THR A 5 6.31 0.27 8.45
N ASP A 6 5.37 0.57 9.34
CA ASP A 6 4.09 1.22 9.01
C ASP A 6 4.30 2.62 8.43
N VAL A 7 5.13 3.43 9.08
CA VAL A 7 5.48 4.77 8.59
C VAL A 7 6.16 4.69 7.22
N GLU A 8 7.05 3.72 7.04
CA GLU A 8 7.74 3.54 5.76
C GLU A 8 6.79 3.09 4.65
N ALA A 9 5.89 2.14 4.93
CA ALA A 9 4.87 1.72 3.97
C ALA A 9 3.99 2.90 3.53
N ILE A 10 3.57 3.77 4.46
CA ILE A 10 2.81 4.98 4.15
C ILE A 10 3.62 5.94 3.27
N ARG A 11 4.91 6.14 3.56
CA ARG A 11 5.79 6.98 2.72
C ARG A 11 5.89 6.44 1.30
N LEU A 12 6.16 5.16 1.14
CA LEU A 12 6.29 4.51 -0.17
C LEU A 12 4.98 4.56 -0.97
N ILE A 13 3.82 4.44 -0.30
CA ILE A 13 2.51 4.65 -0.95
C ILE A 13 2.40 6.09 -1.46
N GLY A 14 2.77 7.08 -0.63
CA GLY A 14 2.75 8.48 -1.02
C GLY A 14 3.66 8.77 -2.22
N ASP A 15 4.88 8.24 -2.21
CA ASP A 15 5.85 8.38 -3.30
C ASP A 15 5.31 7.79 -4.60
N GLU A 16 4.69 6.61 -4.54
CA GLU A 16 4.12 5.95 -5.73
C GLU A 16 2.90 6.70 -6.28
N VAL A 17 2.04 7.23 -5.40
CA VAL A 17 0.91 8.10 -5.82
C VAL A 17 1.43 9.35 -6.52
N VAL A 18 2.41 10.04 -5.94
CA VAL A 18 3.00 11.24 -6.56
C VAL A 18 3.64 10.89 -7.90
N ARG A 19 4.35 9.76 -8.00
CA ARG A 19 4.95 9.28 -9.24
C ARG A 19 3.90 9.10 -10.33
N LEU A 20 2.82 8.35 -10.06
CA LEU A 20 1.73 8.12 -11.02
C LEU A 20 1.05 9.42 -11.44
N LEU A 21 0.73 10.30 -10.50
CA LEU A 21 0.08 11.59 -10.78
C LEU A 21 0.97 12.57 -11.56
N SER A 22 2.29 12.32 -11.60
CA SER A 22 3.25 13.13 -12.33
C SER A 22 3.51 12.60 -13.75
N LEU A 23 2.94 11.46 -14.13
CA LEU A 23 3.14 10.89 -15.46
C LEU A 23 2.31 11.62 -16.52
N PRO A 24 2.83 11.74 -17.76
CA PRO A 24 2.01 12.01 -18.93
C PRO A 24 0.97 10.92 -19.13
N GLU A 25 -0.18 11.26 -19.74
CA GLU A 25 -1.32 10.36 -19.93
C GLU A 25 -0.93 9.05 -20.63
N GLU A 26 -0.11 9.12 -21.68
CA GLU A 26 0.31 7.96 -22.47
C GLU A 26 1.16 6.98 -21.65
N ARG A 27 1.93 7.50 -20.68
CA ARG A 27 2.72 6.67 -19.76
C ARG A 27 1.89 6.18 -18.58
N LEU A 28 0.93 6.99 -18.12
CA LEU A 28 0.04 6.63 -17.03
C LEU A 28 -0.77 5.38 -17.39
N GLU A 29 -1.37 5.31 -18.58
CA GLU A 29 -2.13 4.13 -19.01
C GLU A 29 -1.30 2.84 -18.96
N ALA A 30 -0.02 2.91 -19.35
CA ALA A 30 0.88 1.78 -19.34
C ALA A 30 1.31 1.35 -17.92
N GLU A 31 1.47 2.30 -16.99
CA GLU A 31 2.07 2.07 -15.69
C GLU A 31 1.07 1.99 -14.53
N VAL A 32 -0.15 2.52 -14.68
CA VAL A 32 -1.14 2.66 -13.60
C VAL A 32 -1.48 1.33 -12.95
N ARG A 33 -1.60 0.25 -13.72
CA ARG A 33 -1.95 -1.07 -13.17
C ARG A 33 -0.86 -1.59 -12.23
N LEU A 34 0.41 -1.43 -12.61
CA LEU A 34 1.53 -1.87 -11.80
C LEU A 34 1.68 -1.00 -10.55
N GLY A 35 1.52 0.32 -10.69
CA GLY A 35 1.60 1.22 -9.56
C GLY A 35 0.48 1.02 -8.54
N LEU A 36 -0.76 0.84 -8.99
CA LEU A 36 -1.88 0.50 -8.09
C LEU A 36 -1.68 -0.85 -7.38
N LYS A 37 -1.07 -1.83 -8.06
CA LYS A 37 -0.72 -3.11 -7.42
C LYS A 37 0.31 -2.89 -6.31
N LEU A 38 1.37 -2.12 -6.57
CA LEU A 38 2.39 -1.80 -5.56
C LEU A 38 1.78 -1.10 -4.35
N ILE A 39 0.92 -0.10 -4.57
CA ILE A 39 0.18 0.59 -3.49
C ILE A 39 -0.64 -0.41 -2.66
N ALA A 40 -1.37 -1.31 -3.32
CA ALA A 40 -2.18 -2.31 -2.64
C ALA A 40 -1.34 -3.32 -1.83
N ASP A 41 -0.17 -3.71 -2.35
CA ASP A 41 0.74 -4.63 -1.66
C ASP A 41 1.40 -3.95 -0.45
N LEU A 42 1.79 -2.68 -0.57
CA LEU A 42 2.27 -1.86 0.55
C LEU A 42 1.19 -1.66 1.62
N ALA A 43 -0.07 -1.44 1.22
CA ALA A 43 -1.17 -1.30 2.18
C ALA A 43 -1.45 -2.59 2.96
N ARG A 44 -1.20 -3.76 2.35
CA ARG A 44 -1.37 -5.09 2.97
C ARG A 44 -0.07 -5.70 3.49
N TRP A 45 0.98 -4.91 3.68
CA TRP A 45 2.31 -5.45 3.99
C TRP A 45 2.33 -6.39 5.20
N ARG A 46 1.48 -6.14 6.22
CA ARG A 46 1.36 -7.00 7.41
C ARG A 46 0.76 -8.37 7.07
N ASP A 47 -0.24 -8.41 6.21
CA ASP A 47 -0.85 -9.67 5.75
C ASP A 47 0.14 -10.48 4.94
N LEU A 48 0.87 -9.82 4.02
CA LEU A 48 1.90 -10.46 3.21
C LEU A 48 3.08 -10.96 4.04
N ALA A 49 3.39 -10.29 5.15
CA ALA A 49 4.41 -10.72 6.10
C ALA A 49 3.93 -11.84 7.05
N GLY A 50 2.66 -12.28 6.97
CA GLY A 50 2.08 -13.22 7.92
C GLY A 50 1.97 -12.66 9.34
N LEU A 51 1.98 -11.33 9.47
CA LEU A 51 1.92 -10.58 10.72
C LEU A 51 0.51 -10.08 11.05
N SER A 52 -0.47 -10.39 10.19
CA SER A 52 -1.87 -10.09 10.46
C SER A 52 -2.31 -10.89 11.68
N ALA A 53 -2.50 -10.21 12.81
CA ALA A 53 -3.26 -10.79 13.90
C ALA A 53 -4.69 -10.96 13.38
N ALA A 54 -5.22 -12.18 13.46
CA ALA A 54 -6.66 -12.37 13.31
C ALA A 54 -7.33 -11.37 14.27
N GLU A 55 -8.11 -10.43 13.75
CA GLU A 55 -8.93 -9.58 14.61
C GLU A 55 -9.73 -10.55 15.50
N PRO A 56 -9.64 -10.47 16.84
CA PRO A 56 -10.61 -11.16 17.66
C PRO A 56 -11.95 -10.57 17.24
N ALA A 57 -12.83 -11.40 16.68
CA ALA A 57 -14.14 -11.01 16.20
C ALA A 57 -14.79 -10.09 17.24
N GLY A 58 -14.74 -8.78 16.96
CA GLY A 58 -15.15 -7.75 17.90
C GLY A 58 -16.65 -7.86 18.04
N VAL A 59 -17.09 -8.38 19.18
CA VAL A 59 -18.48 -8.37 19.62
C VAL A 59 -19.03 -6.97 19.44
N ILE A 60 -19.98 -6.81 18.52
CA ILE A 60 -20.85 -5.64 18.50
C ILE A 60 -21.60 -5.65 19.84
N ARG A 61 -21.33 -4.66 20.69
CA ARG A 61 -22.18 -4.32 21.85
C ARG A 61 -22.90 -3.02 21.56
#